data_AF-A0A7J4LQ98-F1
#
_entry.id   AF-A0A7J4LQ98-F1
#
_cell.length_a   1.000
_cell.length_b   1.000
_cell.length_c   1.000
_cell.angle_alpha   90.00
_cell.angle_beta   90.00
_cell.angle_gamma   90.00
#
_symmetry.space_group_name_H-M   'P 1'
#
loop_
_entity.id
_entity.type
_entity.pdbx_description
1 polymer ?
#
loop_
_entity_poly.entity_id
_entity_poly.type
_entity_poly.pdbx_seq_one_letter_code
_entity_poly.pdbx_strand_id
1 'polypeptide(L)'
;MPRDAFGNLIKTDIFGKKIPKKQIKKEVIDENRRKGKAGEDTYRLSAALRGVEVERTGRGHDFIERERDILTGKVKKSTYVEVKSSSKAPLSEIQKKNKKKKSNYKVERVEPLFY
;
A
#
# COMPACT_ATOMS: atom_id res chain seq x y z
N MET A 1 7.76 -17.32 -3.96
CA MET A 1 7.31 -18.18 -5.07
C MET A 1 8.53 -18.74 -5.81
N PRO A 2 8.45 -19.99 -6.29
CA PRO A 2 9.53 -20.63 -7.04
C PRO A 2 9.82 -19.87 -8.34
N ARG A 3 11.10 -19.81 -8.70
CA ARG A 3 11.55 -19.22 -9.97
C ARG A 3 12.45 -20.22 -10.70
N ASP A 4 12.45 -20.20 -12.03
CA ASP A 4 13.47 -20.91 -12.80
C ASP A 4 14.85 -20.25 -12.71
N ALA A 5 15.85 -20.91 -13.30
CA ALA A 5 17.20 -20.39 -13.48
C ALA A 5 17.26 -19.03 -14.23
N PHE A 6 16.19 -18.64 -14.93
CA PHE A 6 16.06 -17.36 -15.63
C PHE A 6 15.23 -16.32 -14.85
N GLY A 7 14.83 -16.64 -13.61
CA GLY A 7 14.08 -15.76 -12.72
C GLY A 7 12.57 -15.68 -12.99
N ASN A 8 12.02 -16.46 -13.93
CA ASN A 8 10.59 -16.50 -14.20
C ASN A 8 9.85 -17.27 -13.12
N LEU A 9 8.65 -16.80 -12.77
CA LEU A 9 7.78 -17.49 -11.83
C LEU A 9 7.31 -18.84 -12.41
N ILE A 10 7.51 -19.90 -11.63
CA ILE A 10 7.01 -21.24 -11.94
C ILE A 10 6.06 -21.67 -10.84
N LYS A 11 4.90 -22.19 -11.25
CA LYS A 11 3.92 -22.82 -10.38
C LYS A 11 3.37 -24.06 -11.07
N THR A 12 3.26 -25.15 -10.32
CA THR A 12 2.65 -26.40 -10.76
C THR A 12 1.32 -26.58 -10.04
N ASP A 13 0.37 -27.25 -10.68
CA ASP A 13 -0.87 -27.68 -10.03
C ASP A 13 -0.63 -28.90 -9.12
N ILE A 14 -1.69 -29.37 -8.46
CA ILE A 14 -1.67 -30.54 -7.57
C ILE A 14 -1.32 -31.86 -8.29
N PHE A 15 -1.34 -31.87 -9.61
CA PHE A 15 -0.99 -33.02 -10.45
C PHE A 15 0.38 -32.84 -11.15
N GLY A 16 1.16 -31.82 -10.76
CA GLY A 16 2.49 -31.55 -11.31
C GLY A 16 2.49 -30.87 -12.69
N LYS A 17 1.34 -30.48 -13.24
CA LYS A 17 1.27 -29.78 -14.53
C LYS A 17 1.63 -28.30 -14.35
N LYS A 18 2.39 -27.78 -15.29
CA LYS A 18 2.83 -26.37 -15.29
C LYS A 18 1.63 -25.45 -15.52
N ILE A 19 1.41 -24.52 -14.60
CA ILE A 19 0.37 -23.50 -14.72
C ILE A 19 0.81 -22.46 -15.78
N PRO A 20 -0.11 -22.00 -16.67
CA PRO A 20 0.22 -20.98 -17.65
C PRO A 20 0.76 -19.69 -17.03
N LYS A 21 1.79 -19.10 -17.63
CA LYS A 21 2.42 -17.84 -17.14
C LYS A 21 1.41 -16.70 -16.94
N LYS A 22 0.40 -16.60 -17.82
CA LYS A 22 -0.67 -15.60 -17.72
C LYS A 22 -1.49 -15.74 -16.43
N GLN A 23 -1.79 -16.97 -16.04
CA GLN A 23 -2.54 -17.27 -14.82
C GLN A 23 -1.71 -16.96 -13.57
N ILE A 24 -0.44 -17.38 -13.54
CA ILE A 24 0.49 -17.04 -12.44
C ILE A 24 0.59 -15.52 -12.27
N LYS A 25 0.74 -14.79 -13.38
CA LYS A 25 0.81 -13.32 -13.35
C LYS A 25 -0.47 -12.70 -12.78
N LYS A 26 -1.64 -13.21 -13.17
CA LYS A 26 -2.93 -12.75 -12.64
C LYS A 26 -3.03 -12.99 -11.13
N GLU A 27 -2.70 -14.19 -10.67
CA GLU A 27 -2.69 -14.54 -9.25
C GLU A 27 -1.78 -13.62 -8.43
N VAL A 28 -0.55 -13.36 -8.91
CA VAL A 28 0.39 -12.45 -8.24
C VAL A 28 -0.15 -11.03 -8.18
N ILE A 29 -0.80 -10.54 -9.25
CA ILE A 29 -1.40 -9.20 -9.27
C ILE A 29 -2.56 -9.13 -8.27
N ASP A 30 -3.41 -10.14 -8.23
CA ASP A 30 -4.57 -10.18 -7.33
C ASP A 30 -4.12 -10.31 -5.86
N GLU A 31 -3.09 -11.10 -5.58
CA GLU A 31 -2.46 -11.19 -4.27
C GLU A 31 -1.86 -9.85 -3.83
N ASN A 32 -1.11 -9.18 -4.71
CA ASN A 32 -0.57 -7.85 -4.45
C ASN A 32 -1.67 -6.82 -4.17
N ARG A 33 -2.80 -6.89 -4.89
CA ARG A 33 -3.97 -6.03 -4.67
C ARG A 33 -4.60 -6.29 -3.31
N ARG A 34 -4.83 -7.55 -2.94
CA ARG A 34 -5.36 -7.91 -1.62
C ARG A 34 -4.45 -7.43 -0.50
N LYS A 35 -3.15 -7.68 -0.62
CA LYS A 35 -2.14 -7.23 0.33
C LYS A 35 -2.08 -5.70 0.44
N GLY A 36 -2.17 -5.00 -0.70
CA GLY A 36 -2.27 -3.54 -0.73
C GLY A 36 -3.48 -3.03 0.04
N LYS A 37 -4.66 -3.58 -0.25
CA LYS A 37 -5.92 -3.22 0.43
C LYS A 37 -5.86 -3.50 1.94
N ALA A 38 -5.36 -4.68 2.34
CA ALA A 38 -5.20 -5.01 3.76
C ALA A 38 -4.24 -4.04 4.48
N GLY A 39 -3.16 -3.61 3.81
CA GLY A 39 -2.27 -2.59 4.33
C GLY A 39 -2.96 -1.24 4.52
N GLU A 40 -3.74 -0.78 3.54
CA GLU A 40 -4.56 0.44 3.63
C GLU A 40 -5.58 0.37 4.78
N ASP A 41 -6.26 -0.76 4.94
CA ASP A 41 -7.28 -0.96 5.97
C ASP A 41 -6.65 -1.02 7.37
N THR A 42 -5.52 -1.70 7.52
CA THR A 42 -4.73 -1.73 8.76
C THR A 42 -4.27 -0.33 9.15
N TYR A 43 -3.80 0.45 8.18
CA TYR A 43 -3.39 1.82 8.39
C TYR A 43 -4.56 2.72 8.82
N ARG A 44 -5.72 2.60 8.16
CA ARG A 44 -6.94 3.36 8.53
C ARG A 44 -7.38 3.02 9.96
N LEU A 45 -7.37 1.74 10.34
CA LEU A 45 -7.69 1.32 11.70
C LEU A 45 -6.70 1.92 12.71
N SER A 46 -5.40 1.85 12.44
CA SER A 46 -4.37 2.46 13.30
C SER A 46 -4.55 3.97 13.46
N ALA A 47 -4.90 4.69 12.38
CA ALA A 47 -5.16 6.12 12.46
C ALA A 47 -6.44 6.44 13.25
N ALA A 48 -7.50 5.66 13.09
CA ALA A 48 -8.72 5.79 13.87
C ALA A 48 -8.46 5.57 15.37
N LEU A 49 -7.65 4.56 15.74
CA LEU A 49 -7.25 4.31 17.13
C LEU A 49 -6.40 5.45 17.72
N ARG A 50 -5.63 6.16 16.87
CA ARG A 50 -4.87 7.37 17.27
C ARG A 50 -5.75 8.63 17.32
N GLY A 51 -7.03 8.55 16.96
CA GLY A 51 -7.93 9.70 16.88
C GLY A 51 -7.59 10.67 15.73
N VAL A 52 -6.89 10.21 14.70
CA VAL A 52 -6.52 11.03 13.53
C VAL A 52 -7.56 10.84 12.43
N GLU A 53 -8.05 11.95 11.86
CA GLU A 53 -8.94 11.90 10.71
C GLU A 53 -8.16 11.51 9.44
N VAL A 54 -8.64 10.49 8.73
CA VAL A 54 -8.01 10.00 7.51
C VAL A 54 -9.03 9.99 6.37
N GLU A 55 -8.70 10.73 5.31
CA GLU A 55 -9.53 10.83 4.11
C GLU A 55 -8.79 10.22 2.90
N ARG A 56 -9.46 9.37 2.12
CA ARG A 56 -8.90 8.79 0.88
C ARG A 56 -9.00 9.83 -0.25
N THR A 57 -7.91 10.08 -0.99
CA THR A 57 -7.90 11.20 -1.96
C THR A 57 -7.89 10.80 -3.42
N GLY A 58 -7.29 9.66 -3.77
CA GLY A 58 -7.14 9.20 -5.16
C GLY A 58 -6.22 10.06 -6.04
N ARG A 59 -5.45 11.00 -5.49
CA ARG A 59 -4.65 12.00 -6.26
C ARG A 59 -3.14 11.80 -6.14
N GLY A 60 -2.68 10.56 -6.30
CA GLY A 60 -1.25 10.21 -6.26
C GLY A 60 -0.65 10.10 -4.84
N HIS A 61 -1.53 9.86 -3.87
CA HIS A 61 -1.30 9.39 -2.51
C HIS A 61 -2.59 8.70 -2.06
N ASP A 62 -2.51 7.82 -1.07
CA ASP A 62 -3.68 7.06 -0.64
C ASP A 62 -4.57 7.90 0.27
N PHE A 63 -3.96 8.65 1.19
CA PHE A 63 -4.66 9.32 2.28
C PHE A 63 -4.17 10.75 2.57
N ILE A 64 -5.05 11.57 3.14
CA ILE A 64 -4.68 12.76 3.90
C ILE A 64 -5.02 12.50 5.37
N GLU A 65 -4.01 12.56 6.23
CA GLU A 65 -4.18 12.67 7.68
C GLU A 65 -4.45 14.13 8.02
N ARG A 66 -5.48 14.40 8.84
CA ARG A 66 -5.75 15.71 9.44
C ARG A 66 -5.69 15.59 10.96
N GLU A 67 -4.79 16.35 11.56
CA GLU A 67 -4.76 16.55 13.01
C GLU A 67 -5.57 17.80 13.34
N ARG A 68 -6.54 17.67 14.24
CA ARG A 68 -7.34 18.80 14.73
C ARG A 68 -6.85 19.27 16.09
N ASP A 69 -6.95 20.58 16.27
CA ASP A 69 -6.81 21.19 17.59
C ASP A 69 -8.05 20.86 18.43
N ILE A 70 -7.85 20.30 19.62
CA ILE A 70 -8.94 19.78 20.48
C ILE A 70 -9.81 20.91 21.02
N LEU A 71 -9.25 22.12 21.20
CA LEU A 71 -9.96 23.26 21.77
C LEU A 71 -10.77 24.02 20.71
N THR A 72 -10.23 24.16 19.50
CA THR A 72 -10.83 24.98 18.43
C THR A 72 -11.50 24.17 17.32
N GLY A 73 -11.27 22.85 17.25
CA GLY A 73 -11.74 21.96 16.18
C GLY A 73 -11.11 22.22 14.80
N LYS A 74 -10.21 23.21 14.69
CA LYS A 74 -9.54 23.58 13.44
C LYS A 74 -8.45 22.57 13.08
N VAL A 75 -8.25 22.35 11.78
CA VAL A 75 -7.17 21.49 11.30
C VAL A 75 -5.84 22.20 11.56
N LYS A 76 -5.04 21.65 12.46
CA LYS A 76 -3.70 22.16 12.82
C LYS A 76 -2.66 21.72 11.79
N LYS A 77 -2.77 20.49 11.30
CA LYS A 77 -1.81 19.89 10.38
C LYS A 77 -2.50 18.95 9.41
N SER A 78 -2.06 18.99 8.16
CA SER A 78 -2.39 17.98 7.16
C SER A 78 -1.13 17.28 6.70
N THR A 79 -1.19 15.96 6.52
CA THR A 79 -0.08 15.14 6.03
C THR A 79 -0.60 14.26 4.89
N TYR A 80 0.10 14.26 3.76
CA TYR A 80 -0.22 13.35 2.65
C TYR A 80 0.47 12.02 2.92
N VAL A 81 -0.29 10.93 2.96
CA VAL A 81 0.23 9.61 3.29
C VAL A 81 0.04 8.64 2.13
N GLU A 82 1.14 7.95 1.82
CA GLU A 82 1.18 6.83 0.88
C GLU A 82 1.49 5.56 1.65
N VAL A 83 0.64 4.55 1.53
CA VAL A 83 0.75 3.29 2.25
C VAL A 83 1.34 2.24 1.32
N LYS A 84 2.40 1.57 1.79
CA LYS A 84 3.02 0.44 1.09
C LYS A 84 2.92 -0.81 1.96
N SER A 85 2.41 -1.88 1.37
CA SER A 85 2.19 -3.15 2.06
C SER A 85 3.45 -4.01 2.29
N SER A 86 4.64 -3.45 2.01
CA SER A 86 5.93 -4.11 2.22
C SER A 86 7.01 -3.08 2.49
N SER A 87 7.95 -3.45 3.37
CA SER A 87 9.21 -2.74 3.62
C SER A 87 9.99 -2.37 2.34
N LYS A 88 9.99 -3.23 1.32
CA LYS A 88 10.80 -3.07 0.09
C LYS A 88 10.02 -2.57 -1.13
N ALA A 89 8.71 -2.34 -1.01
CA ALA A 89 7.90 -1.90 -2.14
C ALA A 89 8.39 -0.53 -2.66
N PRO A 90 8.73 -0.41 -3.95
CA PRO A 90 9.18 0.86 -4.51
C PRO A 90 8.01 1.85 -4.65
N LEU A 91 8.35 3.13 -4.63
CA LEU A 91 7.42 4.18 -5.05
C LEU A 91 7.38 4.26 -6.57
N SER A 92 6.20 4.53 -7.13
CA SER A 92 6.08 4.87 -8.55
C SER A 92 6.74 6.22 -8.83
N GLU A 93 7.06 6.50 -10.10
CA GLU A 93 7.67 7.79 -10.49
C GLU A 93 6.78 8.99 -10.13
N ILE A 94 5.46 8.84 -10.21
CA ILE A 94 4.50 9.87 -9.81
C ILE A 94 4.56 10.10 -8.29
N GLN A 95 4.62 9.03 -7.50
CA GLN A 95 4.74 9.12 -6.04
C GLN A 95 6.06 9.76 -5.61
N LYS A 96 7.17 9.43 -6.29
CA LYS A 96 8.47 10.09 -6.08
C LYS A 96 8.39 11.59 -6.38
N LYS A 97 7.76 11.98 -7.49
CA LYS A 97 7.55 13.39 -7.85
C LYS A 97 6.69 14.12 -6.81
N ASN A 98 5.60 13.50 -6.37
CA ASN A 98 4.72 14.05 -5.33
C ASN A 98 5.45 14.23 -3.99
N LYS A 99 6.25 13.24 -3.59
CA LYS A 99 7.09 13.32 -2.38
C LYS A 99 8.08 14.48 -2.45
N LYS A 100 8.68 14.74 -3.62
CA LYS A 100 9.58 15.89 -3.81
C LYS A 100 8.83 17.23 -3.78
N LYS A 101 7.62 17.29 -4.34
CA LYS A 101 6.83 18.52 -4.45
C LYS A 101 6.17 18.93 -3.13
N LYS A 102 5.81 17.97 -2.28
CA LYS A 102 5.05 18.21 -1.05
C LYS A 102 5.90 17.93 0.18
N SER A 103 6.19 18.97 0.96
CA SER A 103 7.02 18.87 2.17
C SER A 103 6.38 18.01 3.28
N ASN A 104 5.06 17.92 3.31
CA ASN A 104 4.28 17.13 4.27
C ASN A 104 3.88 15.74 3.72
N TYR A 105 4.68 15.16 2.82
CA TYR A 105 4.43 13.82 2.28
C TYR A 105 5.16 12.74 3.08
N LYS A 106 4.40 11.75 3.57
CA LYS A 106 4.88 10.62 4.34
C LYS A 106 4.61 9.31 3.61
N VAL A 107 5.55 8.38 3.68
CA VAL A 107 5.36 7.00 3.21
C VAL A 107 5.29 6.12 4.43
N GLU A 108 4.17 5.44 4.59
CA GLU A 108 3.95 4.48 5.66
C GLU A 108 4.08 3.07 5.10
N ARG A 109 4.90 2.25 5.78
CA ARG A 109 5.12 0.86 5.37
C ARG A 109 4.47 -0.03 6.40
N VAL A 110 3.37 -0.66 6.01
CA VAL A 110 2.55 -1.50 6.88
C VAL A 110 2.58 -2.91 6.33
N GLU A 111 3.08 -3.87 7.10
CA GLU A 111 3.04 -5.28 6.70
C GLU A 111 1.79 -5.92 7.33
N PRO A 112 0.70 -6.10 6.58
CA PRO A 112 -0.51 -6.70 7.13
C PRO A 112 -0.26 -8.16 7.46
N LEU A 113 -0.71 -8.59 8.64
CA LEU A 113 -0.60 -9.99 9.09
C LEU A 113 -1.48 -10.93 8.26
N PHE A 114 -2.61 -10.43 7.74
CA PHE A 114 -3.60 -11.21 6.98
C PHE A 114 -4.06 -10.43 5.73
N TYR A 115 -4.21 -11.11 4.58
CA TYR A 115 -4.70 -10.54 3.31
C TYR A 115 -5.21 -11.61 2.32
#